data_AF-A0A3A8H976-F1
#
_entry.id   AF-A0A3A8H976-F1
#
_cell.length_a   1.000
_cell.length_b   1.000
_cell.length_c   1.000
_cell.angle_alpha   90.00
_cell.angle_beta   90.00
_cell.angle_gamma   90.00
#
_symmetry.space_group_name_H-M   'P 1'
#
loop_
_entity.id
_entity.type
_entity.pdbx_description
1 polymer ?
#
loop_
_entity_poly.entity_id
_entity_poly.type
_entity_poly.pdbx_seq_one_letter_code
_entity_poly.pdbx_strand_id
1 'polypeptide(L)'
;MEDAMRPLVLFDGDCGFCKRWVERWRGDTQGRVRFVRASGWLRRLLGISKSHMRRAMQLVEPSGRRSSGAEAVFRMLAWSPYPGTRFAARLGLLPGIKQGAGAVYSLIARNRRRASRLDTWLFSRVTEPASHRLVRWAFLRLLGGTFLIAFTSLGRQVLGLYGEKGIRPIREVAKSERWAAQGKWRRPSVFWLDASDVALVRGCRVGQALSLALILDVAPALSAKALWALYLSYVSLGREFLSFQWDVLLLEMGALGALTAPVGLRPGLGRRDVSALEVFLFRMLVFRLYFGSGVSKFHSGDRTWRELSACDVYFETAPLPTRGGWAAHQLPRQVRHAGTAGVLAVETGVPFLAFGPRRVRQVAFGAFAALQAAIVGTGNYGFFNFQSLALGLWLLDDAALRRVLPERLWRDAGPARRPSVLSTALSTVAAVPFLALGTTELLRRMGWWPRGPARVVKAVGWLEDRAHPLHSVNSYGLFAMMTVDRPEITVEGSDDGEHWVAYPFRYKVSAVDRPPRQVAPHQPRLDWQMWFAALGGPPSWFLALMERLLEGSPEVLGLFAANPFPDHPPRMVRAVLHDYRMTSREERQRTGAWWKRERRGLYVSPLTLTPFTTRTVGTPRLSWHV
;
A
#
# COMPACT_ATOMS: atom_id res chain seq x y z
N MET A 1 50.11 -24.79 -3.67
CA MET A 1 49.32 -25.98 -4.04
C MET A 1 47.79 -25.78 -3.90
N GLU A 2 47.30 -24.89 -3.04
CA GLU A 2 45.85 -24.56 -2.91
C GLU A 2 45.19 -24.01 -4.18
N ASP A 3 45.98 -23.45 -5.10
CA ASP A 3 45.50 -22.71 -6.28
C ASP A 3 45.08 -23.63 -7.45
N ALA A 4 45.42 -24.93 -7.39
CA ALA A 4 45.12 -25.94 -8.40
C ALA A 4 43.76 -26.64 -8.21
N MET A 5 43.09 -26.45 -7.06
CA MET A 5 41.86 -27.14 -6.70
C MET A 5 40.57 -26.38 -7.08
N ARG A 6 40.68 -25.19 -7.70
CA ARG A 6 39.53 -24.34 -8.05
C ARG A 6 39.28 -24.36 -9.56
N PRO A 7 38.01 -24.45 -10.01
CA PRO A 7 37.70 -24.32 -11.43
C PRO A 7 38.17 -22.98 -12.00
N LEU A 8 38.62 -22.98 -13.25
CA LEU A 8 39.11 -21.80 -13.97
C LEU A 8 38.17 -21.43 -15.11
N VAL A 9 37.57 -20.25 -15.03
CA VAL A 9 36.77 -19.64 -16.10
C VAL A 9 37.63 -18.70 -16.91
N LEU A 10 37.68 -18.97 -18.21
CA LEU A 10 38.32 -18.13 -19.21
C LEU A 10 37.25 -17.42 -20.03
N PHE A 11 37.37 -16.09 -20.08
CA PHE A 11 36.41 -15.25 -20.80
C PHE A 11 37.08 -14.18 -21.64
N ASP A 12 36.29 -13.64 -22.56
CA ASP A 12 36.66 -12.52 -23.42
C ASP A 12 36.59 -11.21 -22.62
N GLY A 13 37.76 -10.62 -22.37
CA GLY A 13 37.93 -9.43 -21.57
C GLY A 13 37.66 -8.12 -22.30
N ASP A 14 37.25 -8.12 -23.56
CA ASP A 14 36.95 -6.88 -24.31
C ASP A 14 35.43 -6.61 -24.39
N CYS A 15 34.61 -7.62 -24.10
CA CYS A 15 33.15 -7.51 -24.10
C CYS A 15 32.60 -6.97 -22.77
N GLY A 16 31.97 -5.79 -22.80
CA GLY A 16 31.33 -5.19 -21.61
C GLY A 16 30.24 -6.07 -20.96
N PHE A 17 29.53 -6.87 -21.75
CA PHE A 17 28.56 -7.85 -21.24
C PHE A 17 29.27 -8.96 -20.44
N CYS A 18 30.34 -9.53 -20.98
CA CYS A 18 31.10 -10.59 -20.31
C CYS A 18 31.73 -10.10 -19.00
N LYS A 19 32.32 -8.90 -18.99
CA LYS A 19 32.86 -8.29 -17.76
C LYS A 19 31.83 -8.20 -16.64
N ARG A 20 30.62 -7.70 -16.94
CA ARG A 20 29.57 -7.52 -15.93
C ARG A 20 29.05 -8.85 -15.38
N TRP A 21 28.82 -9.83 -16.25
CA TRP A 21 28.33 -11.15 -15.82
C TRP A 21 29.37 -11.93 -15.03
N VAL A 22 30.65 -11.83 -15.41
CA VAL A 22 31.75 -12.39 -14.63
C VAL A 22 31.81 -11.77 -13.24
N GLU A 23 31.63 -10.46 -13.12
CA GLU A 23 31.63 -9.80 -11.82
C GLU A 23 30.45 -10.26 -10.94
N ARG A 24 29.25 -10.42 -11.53
CA ARG A 24 28.09 -11.02 -10.82
C ARG A 24 28.40 -12.43 -10.33
N TRP A 25 28.91 -13.29 -11.21
CA TRP A 25 29.24 -14.68 -10.86
C TRP A 25 30.40 -14.81 -9.88
N ARG A 26 31.34 -13.87 -9.88
CA ARG A 26 32.38 -13.78 -8.85
C ARG A 26 31.75 -13.60 -7.47
N GLY A 27 30.70 -12.79 -7.35
CA GLY A 27 29.86 -12.70 -6.15
C GLY A 27 29.11 -14.00 -5.83
N ASP A 28 28.55 -14.66 -6.84
CA ASP A 28 27.78 -15.91 -6.67
C ASP A 28 28.63 -17.12 -6.26
N THR A 29 29.92 -17.13 -6.61
CA THR A 29 30.85 -18.22 -6.32
C THR A 29 31.77 -17.93 -5.14
N GLN A 30 31.81 -16.70 -4.63
CA GLN A 30 32.61 -16.27 -3.47
C GLN A 30 34.08 -16.73 -3.52
N GLY A 31 34.72 -16.61 -4.68
CA GLY A 31 36.12 -17.01 -4.85
C GLY A 31 36.38 -18.52 -4.94
N ARG A 32 35.34 -19.36 -4.93
CA ARG A 32 35.45 -20.81 -5.22
C ARG A 32 35.76 -21.10 -6.70
N VAL A 33 35.49 -20.13 -7.58
CA VAL A 33 35.83 -20.19 -9.01
C VAL A 33 36.74 -19.03 -9.36
N ARG A 34 37.78 -19.30 -10.15
CA ARG A 34 38.71 -18.29 -10.65
C ARG A 34 38.24 -17.76 -12.00
N PHE A 35 38.27 -16.46 -12.17
CA PHE A 35 37.92 -15.80 -13.44
C PHE A 35 39.14 -15.09 -13.98
N VAL A 36 39.60 -15.49 -15.17
CA VAL A 36 40.79 -14.95 -15.81
C VAL A 36 40.47 -14.49 -17.23
N ARG A 37 40.96 -13.29 -17.59
CA ARG A 37 40.93 -12.81 -18.98
C ARG A 37 41.88 -13.68 -19.79
N ALA A 38 41.37 -14.28 -20.87
CA ALA A 38 42.17 -15.18 -21.69
C ALA A 38 43.34 -14.44 -22.36
N SER A 39 44.58 -14.79 -21.99
CA SER A 39 45.81 -14.28 -22.61
C SER A 39 46.30 -15.21 -23.73
N GLY A 40 47.25 -14.73 -24.55
CA GLY A 40 47.82 -15.52 -25.64
C GLY A 40 48.49 -16.81 -25.18
N TRP A 41 49.30 -16.73 -24.13
CA TRP A 41 50.04 -17.86 -23.57
C TRP A 41 49.12 -18.90 -22.91
N LEU A 42 48.16 -18.43 -22.09
CA LEU A 42 47.27 -19.30 -21.31
C LEU A 42 46.34 -20.13 -22.21
N ARG A 43 45.95 -19.57 -23.36
CA ARG A 43 45.18 -20.28 -24.38
C ARG A 43 45.98 -21.40 -25.05
N ARG A 44 47.26 -21.17 -25.36
CA ARG A 44 48.13 -22.21 -25.96
C ARG A 44 48.39 -23.33 -24.96
N LEU A 45 48.69 -22.98 -23.71
CA LEU A 45 48.91 -23.94 -22.62
C LEU A 45 47.70 -24.87 -22.44
N LEU A 46 46.48 -24.33 -22.54
CA LEU A 46 45.25 -25.09 -22.32
C LEU A 46 44.64 -25.69 -23.61
N GLY A 47 45.33 -25.54 -24.76
CA GLY A 47 44.89 -26.07 -26.07
C GLY A 47 43.60 -25.41 -26.61
N ILE A 48 43.30 -24.17 -26.23
CA ILE A 48 42.06 -23.48 -26.62
C ILE A 48 42.31 -22.52 -27.78
N SER A 49 41.67 -22.77 -28.92
CA SER A 49 41.82 -21.91 -30.10
C SER A 49 41.23 -20.50 -29.89
N LYS A 50 41.82 -19.50 -30.58
CA LYS A 50 41.33 -18.11 -30.57
C LYS A 50 39.90 -17.98 -31.13
N SER A 51 39.48 -18.87 -32.03
CA SER A 51 38.12 -18.91 -32.58
C SER A 51 37.11 -19.44 -31.56
N HIS A 52 37.44 -20.47 -30.78
CA HIS A 52 36.58 -21.00 -29.73
C HIS A 52 36.37 -20.01 -28.59
N MET A 53 37.43 -19.32 -28.14
CA MET A 53 37.32 -18.26 -27.12
C MET A 53 36.45 -17.07 -27.58
N ARG A 54 36.46 -16.75 -28.88
CA ARG A 54 35.59 -15.70 -29.43
C ARG A 54 34.12 -16.12 -29.45
N ARG A 55 33.82 -17.42 -29.54
CA ARG A 55 32.44 -17.93 -29.57
C ARG A 55 31.86 -18.09 -28.18
N ALA A 56 32.61 -18.68 -27.23
CA ALA A 56 32.09 -19.00 -25.91
C ALA A 56 33.16 -18.93 -24.82
N MET A 57 32.74 -18.57 -23.61
CA MET A 57 33.56 -18.74 -22.42
C MET A 57 33.82 -20.22 -22.14
N GLN A 58 34.94 -20.49 -21.48
CA GLN A 58 35.41 -21.83 -21.21
C GLN A 58 35.57 -22.01 -19.71
N LEU A 59 35.14 -23.16 -19.20
CA LEU A 59 35.41 -23.60 -17.83
C LEU A 59 36.32 -24.82 -17.89
N VAL A 60 37.42 -24.75 -17.13
CA VAL A 60 38.32 -25.87 -16.87
C VAL A 60 38.12 -26.29 -15.42
N GLU A 61 37.59 -27.49 -15.20
CA GLU A 61 37.39 -28.06 -13.87
C GLU A 61 38.70 -28.69 -13.35
N PRO A 62 38.89 -28.85 -12.02
CA PRO A 62 40.09 -29.49 -11.47
C PRO A 62 40.36 -30.91 -12.01
N SER A 63 39.31 -31.60 -12.45
CA SER A 63 39.40 -32.92 -13.11
C SER A 63 39.97 -32.89 -14.53
N GLY A 64 40.31 -31.72 -15.06
CA GLY A 64 40.71 -31.53 -16.46
C GLY A 64 39.55 -31.49 -17.45
N ARG A 65 38.31 -31.72 -16.99
CA ARG A 65 37.11 -31.59 -17.83
C ARG A 65 36.95 -30.14 -18.30
N ARG A 66 36.73 -29.99 -19.61
CA ARG A 66 36.46 -28.70 -20.25
C ARG A 66 34.99 -28.61 -20.66
N SER A 67 34.37 -27.48 -20.38
CA SER A 67 33.02 -27.16 -20.84
C SER A 67 32.97 -25.74 -21.39
N SER A 68 31.99 -25.47 -22.25
CA SER A 68 31.88 -24.17 -22.93
C SER A 68 30.45 -23.62 -22.91
N GLY A 69 30.34 -22.30 -23.07
CA GLY A 69 29.05 -21.63 -23.25
C GLY A 69 28.11 -21.75 -22.06
N ALA A 70 26.84 -22.07 -22.30
CA ALA A 70 25.85 -22.24 -21.23
C ALA A 70 26.20 -23.38 -20.25
N GLU A 71 26.78 -24.47 -20.74
CA GLU A 71 27.23 -25.58 -19.89
C GLU A 71 28.31 -25.13 -18.91
N ALA A 72 29.28 -24.34 -19.39
CA ALA A 72 30.33 -23.77 -18.54
C ALA A 72 29.72 -22.91 -17.43
N VAL A 73 28.69 -22.10 -17.73
CA VAL A 73 28.01 -21.27 -16.74
C VAL A 73 27.31 -22.12 -15.69
N PHE A 74 26.53 -23.13 -16.07
CA PHE A 74 25.83 -23.98 -15.10
C PHE A 74 26.81 -24.81 -14.26
N ARG A 75 27.82 -25.42 -14.87
CA ARG A 75 28.86 -26.16 -14.12
C ARG A 75 29.60 -25.25 -13.15
N MET A 76 29.96 -24.04 -13.57
CA MET A 76 30.58 -23.04 -12.69
C MET A 76 29.66 -22.70 -11.51
N LEU A 77 28.38 -22.42 -11.75
CA LEU A 77 27.43 -22.07 -10.68
C LEU A 77 27.13 -23.23 -9.73
N ALA A 78 27.36 -24.48 -10.15
CA ALA A 78 27.28 -25.65 -9.25
C ALA A 78 28.34 -25.64 -8.13
N TRP A 79 29.42 -24.85 -8.28
CA TRP A 79 30.43 -24.61 -7.23
C TRP A 79 30.04 -23.50 -6.26
N SER A 80 28.92 -22.81 -6.50
CA SER A 80 28.42 -21.77 -5.62
C SER A 80 28.21 -22.30 -4.19
N PRO A 81 28.53 -21.53 -3.13
CA PRO A 81 28.19 -21.90 -1.76
C PRO A 81 26.66 -21.93 -1.52
N TYR A 82 25.85 -21.32 -2.40
CA TYR A 82 24.40 -21.20 -2.19
C TYR A 82 23.65 -22.45 -2.68
N PRO A 83 22.87 -23.13 -1.81
CA PRO A 83 22.08 -24.30 -2.20
C PRO A 83 21.11 -24.03 -3.36
N GLY A 84 20.42 -22.89 -3.35
CA GLY A 84 19.49 -22.50 -4.42
C GLY A 84 20.18 -22.30 -5.78
N THR A 85 21.32 -21.62 -5.80
CA THR A 85 22.13 -21.44 -7.02
C THR A 85 22.66 -22.78 -7.53
N ARG A 86 23.12 -23.66 -6.65
CA ARG A 86 23.53 -25.03 -7.02
C ARG A 86 22.39 -25.85 -7.58
N PHE A 87 21.22 -25.77 -6.98
CA PHE A 87 20.02 -26.47 -7.45
C PHE A 87 19.61 -25.98 -8.84
N ALA A 88 19.51 -24.66 -9.04
CA ALA A 88 19.21 -24.06 -10.34
C ALA A 88 20.27 -24.42 -11.40
N ALA A 89 21.56 -24.44 -11.01
CA ALA A 89 22.65 -24.87 -11.88
C ALA A 89 22.50 -26.33 -12.31
N ARG A 90 22.15 -27.24 -11.39
CA ARG A 90 21.91 -28.66 -11.71
C ARG A 90 20.70 -28.84 -12.62
N LEU A 91 19.61 -28.11 -12.39
CA LEU A 91 18.46 -28.08 -13.30
C LEU A 91 18.86 -27.60 -14.69
N GLY A 92 19.70 -26.56 -14.78
CA GLY A 92 20.24 -26.05 -16.04
C GLY A 92 21.06 -27.08 -16.84
N LEU A 93 21.59 -28.11 -16.19
CA LEU A 93 22.34 -29.19 -16.82
C LEU A 93 21.46 -30.34 -17.33
N LEU A 94 20.16 -30.35 -17.03
CA LEU A 94 19.25 -31.38 -17.52
C LEU A 94 19.11 -31.34 -19.05
N PRO A 95 18.93 -32.51 -19.70
CA PRO A 95 18.58 -32.57 -21.11
C PRO A 95 17.32 -31.74 -21.41
N GLY A 96 17.27 -31.09 -22.57
CA GLY A 96 16.27 -30.10 -22.95
C GLY A 96 16.63 -28.68 -22.50
N ILE A 97 16.81 -28.47 -21.20
CA ILE A 97 17.13 -27.14 -20.63
C ILE A 97 18.53 -26.69 -21.07
N LYS A 98 19.51 -27.58 -20.99
CA LYS A 98 20.89 -27.30 -21.41
C LYS A 98 20.96 -26.89 -22.89
N GLN A 99 20.24 -27.60 -23.77
CA GLN A 99 20.19 -27.33 -25.20
C GLN A 99 19.53 -25.98 -25.47
N GLY A 100 18.38 -25.71 -24.84
CA GLY A 100 17.70 -24.42 -24.94
C GLY A 100 18.57 -23.25 -24.46
N ALA A 101 19.21 -23.39 -23.29
CA ALA A 101 20.15 -22.41 -22.77
C ALA A 101 21.37 -22.21 -23.69
N GLY A 102 21.86 -23.28 -24.32
CA GLY A 102 22.93 -23.23 -25.32
C GLY A 102 22.53 -22.44 -26.58
N ALA A 103 21.29 -22.61 -27.05
CA ALA A 103 20.74 -21.85 -28.17
C ALA A 103 20.64 -20.35 -27.83
N VAL A 104 20.08 -20.02 -26.66
CA VAL A 104 20.01 -18.64 -26.15
C VAL A 104 21.40 -18.03 -25.99
N TYR A 105 22.34 -18.76 -25.41
CA TYR A 105 23.73 -18.32 -25.26
C TYR A 105 24.36 -18.02 -26.62
N SER A 106 24.16 -18.90 -27.61
CA SER A 106 24.70 -18.71 -28.96
C SER A 106 24.12 -17.48 -29.64
N LEU A 107 22.82 -17.22 -29.47
CA LEU A 107 22.17 -16.01 -29.97
C LEU A 107 22.75 -14.74 -29.34
N ILE A 108 22.94 -14.74 -28.01
CA ILE A 108 23.59 -13.64 -27.28
C ILE A 108 25.03 -13.44 -27.75
N ALA A 109 25.77 -14.54 -27.92
CA ALA A 109 27.16 -14.52 -28.36
C ALA A 109 27.33 -13.99 -29.79
N ARG A 110 26.36 -14.23 -30.68
CA ARG A 110 26.32 -13.63 -32.03
C ARG A 110 25.96 -12.13 -31.99
N ASN A 111 25.12 -11.71 -31.04
CA ASN A 111 24.59 -10.34 -30.95
C ASN A 111 25.14 -9.52 -29.76
N ARG A 112 26.38 -9.76 -29.32
CA ARG A 112 26.95 -9.23 -28.06
C ARG A 112 26.78 -7.73 -27.84
N ARG A 113 26.89 -6.91 -28.89
CA ARG A 113 26.71 -5.44 -28.77
C ARG A 113 25.26 -5.07 -28.41
N ARG A 114 24.28 -5.64 -29.13
CA ARG A 114 22.84 -5.44 -28.85
C ARG A 114 22.47 -6.04 -27.49
N ALA A 115 22.95 -7.24 -27.19
CA ALA A 115 22.74 -7.90 -25.90
C ALA A 115 23.33 -7.11 -24.73
N SER A 116 24.51 -6.49 -24.90
CA SER A 116 25.10 -5.61 -23.88
C SER A 116 24.26 -4.36 -23.62
N ARG A 117 23.70 -3.74 -24.67
CA ARG A 117 22.77 -2.59 -24.53
C ARG A 117 21.51 -3.00 -23.79
N LEU A 118 20.89 -4.13 -24.18
CA LEU A 118 19.70 -4.67 -23.53
C LEU A 118 19.96 -5.06 -22.06
N ASP A 119 21.07 -5.75 -21.77
CA ASP A 119 21.48 -6.10 -20.39
C ASP A 119 21.70 -4.85 -19.54
N THR A 120 22.35 -3.82 -20.09
CA THR A 120 22.54 -2.54 -19.39
C THR A 120 21.21 -1.85 -19.13
N TRP A 121 20.28 -1.91 -20.09
CA TRP A 121 18.94 -1.34 -19.93
C TRP A 121 18.08 -2.12 -18.94
N LEU A 122 18.16 -3.45 -18.88
CA LEU A 122 17.37 -4.29 -17.96
C LEU A 122 17.93 -4.31 -16.53
N PHE A 123 19.25 -4.50 -16.39
CA PHE A 123 19.89 -4.78 -15.09
C PHE A 123 20.74 -3.62 -14.57
N SER A 124 20.90 -2.54 -15.33
CA SER A 124 21.85 -1.44 -15.07
C SER A 124 23.33 -1.86 -15.19
N ARG A 125 24.24 -0.87 -15.13
CA ARG A 125 25.70 -1.12 -15.08
C ARG A 125 26.18 -1.63 -13.72
N VAL A 126 25.34 -1.56 -12.68
CA VAL A 126 25.70 -2.02 -11.33
C VAL A 126 25.75 -3.55 -11.33
N THR A 127 26.87 -4.10 -10.87
CA THR A 127 27.15 -5.54 -10.81
C THR A 127 26.98 -6.12 -9.40
N GLU A 128 26.91 -5.27 -8.38
CA GLU A 128 26.65 -5.69 -7.00
C GLU A 128 25.27 -6.38 -6.88
N PRO A 129 25.15 -7.43 -6.04
CA PRO A 129 23.86 -8.00 -5.67
C PRO A 129 22.90 -6.95 -5.09
N ALA A 130 21.61 -7.10 -5.36
CA ALA A 130 20.61 -6.18 -4.84
C ALA A 130 20.42 -6.35 -3.33
N SER A 131 20.97 -5.41 -2.55
CA SER A 131 20.68 -5.26 -1.11
C SER A 131 19.52 -4.26 -0.90
N HIS A 132 18.80 -4.43 0.21
CA HIS A 132 17.61 -3.63 0.55
C HIS A 132 17.65 -3.09 1.99
N ARG A 133 18.84 -2.94 2.59
CA ARG A 133 18.96 -2.43 3.98
C ARG A 133 18.59 -0.96 4.06
N LEU A 134 19.06 -0.17 3.08
CA LEU A 134 18.72 1.25 2.96
C LEU A 134 17.26 1.44 2.54
N VAL A 135 16.74 0.56 1.67
CA VAL A 135 15.30 0.54 1.34
C VAL A 135 14.45 0.29 2.58
N ARG A 136 14.76 -0.75 3.38
CA ARG A 136 14.07 -1.02 4.65
C ARG A 136 14.15 0.18 5.59
N TRP A 137 15.33 0.76 5.76
CA TRP A 137 15.55 1.89 6.65
C TRP A 137 14.70 3.10 6.25
N ALA A 138 14.69 3.45 4.96
CA ALA A 138 13.86 4.55 4.44
C ALA A 138 12.37 4.23 4.58
N PHE A 139 11.96 3.00 4.24
CA PHE A 139 10.59 2.53 4.37
C PHE A 139 10.08 2.65 5.82
N LEU A 140 10.84 2.21 6.82
CA LEU A 140 10.41 2.29 8.22
C LEU A 140 10.20 3.72 8.70
N ARG A 141 10.98 4.69 8.20
CA ARG A 141 10.78 6.12 8.49
C ARG A 141 9.52 6.66 7.85
N LEU A 142 9.26 6.31 6.59
CA LEU A 142 8.02 6.70 5.92
C LEU A 142 6.80 6.02 6.55
N LEU A 143 6.94 4.78 7.01
CA LEU A 143 5.92 4.07 7.76
C LEU A 143 5.63 4.79 9.09
N GLY A 144 6.67 5.14 9.86
CA GLY A 144 6.54 5.95 11.07
C GLY A 144 5.89 7.32 10.78
N GLY A 145 6.30 8.01 9.72
CA GLY A 145 5.67 9.26 9.28
C GLY A 145 4.18 9.08 8.94
N THR A 146 3.83 7.97 8.30
CA THR A 146 2.43 7.65 7.98
C THR A 146 1.61 7.38 9.23
N PHE A 147 2.13 6.59 10.18
CA PHE A 147 1.47 6.40 11.48
C PHE A 147 1.32 7.72 12.25
N LEU A 148 2.34 8.58 12.22
CA LEU A 148 2.28 9.89 12.86
C LEU A 148 1.13 10.74 12.28
N ILE A 149 1.02 10.77 10.95
CA ILE A 149 -0.11 11.43 10.28
C ILE A 149 -1.44 10.79 10.70
N ALA A 150 -1.55 9.47 10.68
CA ALA A 150 -2.78 8.75 10.98
C ALA A 150 -3.25 9.00 12.43
N PHE A 151 -2.36 8.89 13.42
CA PHE A 151 -2.67 9.16 14.83
C PHE A 151 -2.92 10.64 15.12
N THR A 152 -2.22 11.55 14.45
CA THR A 152 -2.50 12.99 14.57
C THR A 152 -3.85 13.36 13.95
N SER A 153 -4.16 12.75 12.81
CA SER A 153 -5.45 12.90 12.16
C SER A 153 -6.58 12.35 13.01
N LEU A 154 -6.40 11.15 13.60
CA LEU A 154 -7.39 10.53 14.46
C LEU A 154 -7.55 11.29 15.78
N GLY A 155 -6.46 11.71 16.42
CA GLY A 155 -6.49 12.39 17.72
C GLY A 155 -7.29 13.69 17.75
N ARG A 156 -7.44 14.39 16.61
CA ARG A 156 -8.28 15.59 16.50
C ARG A 156 -9.79 15.34 16.50
N GLN A 157 -10.19 14.10 16.24
CA GLN A 157 -11.60 13.71 16.06
C GLN A 157 -11.99 12.52 16.93
N VAL A 158 -11.06 11.94 17.70
CA VAL A 158 -11.27 10.66 18.40
C VAL A 158 -12.43 10.74 19.40
N LEU A 159 -12.57 11.85 20.14
CA LEU A 159 -13.66 12.02 21.11
C LEU A 159 -15.00 12.23 20.43
N GLY A 160 -15.07 13.09 19.41
CA GLY A 160 -16.31 13.29 18.64
C GLY A 160 -16.78 12.02 17.94
N LEU A 161 -15.87 11.16 17.49
CA LEU A 161 -16.22 9.91 16.83
C LEU A 161 -16.53 8.79 17.82
N TYR A 162 -15.71 8.64 18.86
CA TYR A 162 -15.64 7.40 19.67
C TYR A 162 -15.66 7.60 21.19
N GLY A 163 -15.60 8.85 21.66
CA GLY A 163 -15.69 9.16 23.08
C GLY A 163 -17.07 8.82 23.64
N GLU A 164 -17.23 8.93 24.96
CA GLU A 164 -18.49 8.60 25.66
C GLU A 164 -19.68 9.43 25.16
N LYS A 165 -19.43 10.68 24.77
CA LYS A 165 -20.42 11.59 24.15
C LYS A 165 -20.28 11.71 22.64
N GLY A 166 -19.46 10.86 22.03
CA GLY A 166 -19.24 10.82 20.58
C GLY A 166 -20.37 10.15 19.81
N ILE A 167 -20.23 10.10 18.48
CA ILE A 167 -21.21 9.48 17.58
C ILE A 167 -21.33 7.96 17.82
N ARG A 168 -20.20 7.28 18.06
CA ARG A 168 -20.14 5.82 18.28
C ARG A 168 -19.23 5.49 19.45
N PRO A 169 -19.71 5.61 20.70
CA PRO A 169 -18.89 5.35 21.87
C PRO A 169 -18.26 3.94 21.86
N ILE A 170 -16.92 3.86 21.86
CA ILE A 170 -16.22 2.55 21.88
C ILE A 170 -16.53 1.80 23.18
N ARG A 171 -16.77 2.52 24.28
CA ARG A 171 -17.12 1.94 25.57
C ARG A 171 -18.38 1.07 25.52
N GLU A 172 -19.39 1.47 24.73
CA GLU A 172 -20.61 0.68 24.53
C GLU A 172 -20.32 -0.61 23.76
N VAL A 173 -19.47 -0.53 22.74
CA VAL A 173 -19.04 -1.71 21.97
C VAL A 173 -18.25 -2.67 22.84
N ALA A 174 -17.35 -2.16 23.69
CA ALA A 174 -16.52 -2.94 24.60
C ALA A 174 -17.31 -3.57 25.76
N LYS A 175 -18.44 -2.96 26.18
CA LYS A 175 -19.31 -3.49 27.24
C LYS A 175 -20.43 -4.41 26.73
N SER A 176 -20.68 -4.44 25.42
CA SER A 176 -21.75 -5.26 24.86
C SER A 176 -21.48 -6.76 25.05
N GLU A 177 -22.37 -7.44 25.77
CA GLU A 177 -22.32 -8.90 25.97
C GLU A 177 -22.36 -9.67 24.66
N ARG A 178 -23.17 -9.21 23.70
CA ARG A 178 -23.25 -9.77 22.34
C ARG A 178 -21.88 -9.79 21.66
N TRP A 179 -21.09 -8.73 21.81
CA TRP A 179 -19.76 -8.65 21.22
C TRP A 179 -18.72 -9.44 22.02
N ALA A 180 -18.81 -9.44 23.34
CA ALA A 180 -17.96 -10.26 24.19
C ALA A 180 -18.14 -11.77 23.91
N ALA A 181 -19.37 -12.23 23.70
CA ALA A 181 -19.72 -13.62 23.40
C ALA A 181 -19.15 -14.12 22.06
N GLN A 182 -18.90 -13.23 21.09
CA GLN A 182 -18.24 -13.58 19.83
C GLN A 182 -16.72 -13.84 19.98
N GLY A 183 -16.16 -13.57 21.16
CA GLY A 183 -14.77 -13.77 21.51
C GLY A 183 -13.91 -12.55 21.19
N LYS A 184 -13.14 -12.08 22.19
CA LYS A 184 -12.27 -10.89 22.09
C LYS A 184 -11.25 -10.98 20.93
N TRP A 185 -10.86 -12.19 20.51
CA TRP A 185 -9.97 -12.40 19.35
C TRP A 185 -10.59 -11.90 18.04
N ARG A 186 -11.92 -11.92 17.88
CA ARG A 186 -12.57 -11.40 16.66
C ARG A 186 -12.46 -9.88 16.54
N ARG A 187 -12.06 -9.20 17.61
CA ARG A 187 -11.85 -7.74 17.68
C ARG A 187 -10.64 -7.43 18.56
N PRO A 188 -9.43 -7.75 18.12
CA PRO A 188 -8.23 -7.57 18.92
C PRO A 188 -8.06 -6.08 19.26
N SER A 189 -8.10 -5.73 20.54
CA SER A 189 -7.98 -4.34 20.96
C SER A 189 -7.47 -4.22 22.39
N VAL A 190 -6.60 -3.24 22.64
CA VAL A 190 -6.22 -2.88 24.02
C VAL A 190 -7.35 -2.20 24.79
N PHE A 191 -8.33 -1.63 24.08
CA PHE A 191 -9.46 -0.92 24.69
C PHE A 191 -10.52 -1.84 25.32
N TRP A 192 -10.31 -3.16 25.30
CA TRP A 192 -11.05 -4.08 26.17
C TRP A 192 -10.70 -3.90 27.65
N LEU A 193 -9.53 -3.33 27.96
CA LEU A 193 -9.09 -3.07 29.33
C LEU A 193 -9.63 -1.73 29.84
N ASP A 194 -9.49 -0.69 29.02
CA ASP A 194 -9.99 0.64 29.31
C ASP A 194 -10.37 1.33 27.99
N ALA A 195 -11.64 1.75 27.89
CA ALA A 195 -12.20 2.45 26.74
C ALA A 195 -12.69 3.87 27.11
N SER A 196 -12.14 4.45 28.18
CA SER A 196 -12.41 5.84 28.57
C SER A 196 -11.89 6.84 27.54
N ASP A 197 -12.44 8.05 27.56
CA ASP A 197 -11.98 9.16 26.72
C ASP A 197 -10.49 9.46 26.92
N VAL A 198 -10.01 9.37 28.16
CA VAL A 198 -8.60 9.53 28.51
C VAL A 198 -7.76 8.44 27.85
N ALA A 199 -8.19 7.18 27.89
CA ALA A 199 -7.49 6.08 27.22
C ALA A 199 -7.45 6.25 25.70
N LEU A 200 -8.56 6.69 25.09
CA LEU A 200 -8.64 6.95 23.65
C LEU A 200 -7.73 8.11 23.21
N VAL A 201 -7.61 9.17 23.99
CA VAL A 201 -6.69 10.28 23.67
C VAL A 201 -5.24 9.86 23.92
N ARG A 202 -4.97 9.19 25.06
CA ARG A 202 -3.64 8.68 25.41
C ARG A 202 -3.13 7.69 24.37
N GLY A 203 -3.98 6.82 23.85
CA GLY A 203 -3.62 5.91 22.76
C GLY A 203 -3.15 6.68 21.51
N CYS A 204 -3.81 7.76 21.12
CA CYS A 204 -3.35 8.60 20.01
C CYS A 204 -1.98 9.24 20.29
N ARG A 205 -1.75 9.72 21.52
CA ARG A 205 -0.45 10.32 21.94
C ARG A 205 0.68 9.29 21.98
N VAL A 206 0.41 8.10 22.51
CA VAL A 206 1.36 6.98 22.49
C VAL A 206 1.68 6.58 21.04
N GLY A 207 0.68 6.52 20.18
CA GLY A 207 0.87 6.30 18.74
C GLY A 207 1.77 7.35 18.10
N GLN A 208 1.58 8.63 18.41
CA GLN A 208 2.47 9.72 17.94
C GLN A 208 3.91 9.54 18.44
N ALA A 209 4.10 9.25 19.72
CA ALA A 209 5.42 9.04 20.31
C ALA A 209 6.15 7.83 19.71
N LEU A 210 5.46 6.70 19.56
CA LEU A 210 6.01 5.50 18.91
C LEU A 210 6.33 5.74 17.43
N SER A 211 5.54 6.58 16.76
CA SER A 211 5.79 6.97 15.36
C SER A 211 7.08 7.79 15.24
N LEU A 212 7.28 8.76 16.13
CA LEU A 212 8.53 9.52 16.23
C LEU A 212 9.70 8.61 16.58
N ALA A 213 9.53 7.67 17.52
CA ALA A 213 10.54 6.68 17.84
C ALA A 213 10.96 5.86 16.59
N LEU A 214 9.99 5.40 15.79
CA LEU A 214 10.28 4.66 14.55
C LEU A 214 11.00 5.53 13.51
N ILE A 215 10.62 6.81 13.35
CA ILE A 215 11.30 7.77 12.47
C ILE A 215 12.75 7.99 12.92
N LEU A 216 12.96 8.12 14.23
CA LEU A 216 14.26 8.39 14.85
C LEU A 216 15.10 7.12 15.09
N ASP A 217 14.70 5.97 14.54
CA ASP A 217 15.39 4.68 14.71
C ASP A 217 15.44 4.15 16.14
N VAL A 218 14.58 4.61 17.04
CA VAL A 218 14.52 4.15 18.42
C VAL A 218 13.69 2.88 18.50
N ALA A 219 14.36 1.78 18.84
CA ALA A 219 13.82 0.43 18.97
C ALA A 219 12.88 0.01 17.82
N PRO A 220 13.28 0.13 16.54
CA PRO A 220 12.35 0.11 15.40
C PRO A 220 11.50 -1.16 15.31
N ALA A 221 12.03 -2.33 15.68
CA ALA A 221 11.24 -3.56 15.73
C ALA A 221 10.14 -3.54 16.80
N LEU A 222 10.40 -2.98 17.99
CA LEU A 222 9.39 -2.85 19.05
C LEU A 222 8.39 -1.75 18.68
N SER A 223 8.90 -0.60 18.22
CA SER A 223 8.09 0.54 17.79
C SER A 223 7.10 0.15 16.69
N ALA A 224 7.55 -0.58 15.65
CA ALA A 224 6.67 -1.07 14.58
C ALA A 224 5.60 -2.05 15.08
N LYS A 225 5.95 -3.00 15.97
CA LYS A 225 4.99 -3.95 16.56
C LYS A 225 3.93 -3.24 17.42
N ALA A 226 4.37 -2.30 18.26
CA ALA A 226 3.51 -1.54 19.13
C ALA A 226 2.58 -0.61 18.34
N LEU A 227 3.08 0.07 17.31
CA LEU A 227 2.28 0.87 16.39
C LEU A 227 1.21 0.05 15.70
N TRP A 228 1.59 -1.11 15.16
CA TRP A 228 0.65 -2.01 14.49
C TRP A 228 -0.46 -2.48 15.44
N ALA A 229 -0.10 -2.97 16.64
CA ALA A 229 -1.07 -3.46 17.63
C ALA A 229 -2.02 -2.35 18.12
N LEU A 230 -1.48 -1.15 18.35
CA LEU A 230 -2.27 0.00 18.79
C LEU A 230 -3.20 0.51 17.69
N TYR A 231 -2.74 0.61 16.44
CA TYR A 231 -3.59 1.01 15.32
C TYR A 231 -4.69 -0.02 15.05
N LEU A 232 -4.35 -1.31 15.11
CA LEU A 232 -5.30 -2.42 15.02
C LEU A 232 -6.39 -2.28 16.09
N SER A 233 -6.02 -1.91 17.31
CA SER A 233 -6.97 -1.73 18.42
C SER A 233 -8.03 -0.67 18.12
N TYR A 234 -7.67 0.43 17.46
CA TYR A 234 -8.63 1.42 16.98
C TYR A 234 -9.46 0.89 15.82
N VAL A 235 -8.84 0.27 14.81
CA VAL A 235 -9.55 -0.23 13.63
C VAL A 235 -10.58 -1.31 14.00
N SER A 236 -10.22 -2.24 14.88
CA SER A 236 -11.07 -3.36 15.29
C SER A 236 -12.34 -2.93 16.02
N LEU A 237 -12.30 -1.83 16.79
CA LEU A 237 -13.47 -1.33 17.52
C LEU A 237 -14.15 -0.12 16.86
N GLY A 238 -13.40 0.74 16.17
CA GLY A 238 -13.90 1.97 15.57
C GLY A 238 -14.60 1.81 14.21
N ARG A 239 -14.40 0.67 13.53
CA ARG A 239 -15.15 0.20 12.34
C ARG A 239 -15.59 1.30 11.37
N GLU A 240 -16.80 1.85 11.51
CA GLU A 240 -17.42 2.78 10.57
C GLU A 240 -16.44 3.87 10.15
N PHE A 241 -15.87 4.61 11.10
CA PHE A 241 -14.94 5.70 10.76
C PHE A 241 -13.49 5.25 10.53
N LEU A 242 -13.18 3.95 10.57
CA LEU A 242 -11.84 3.35 10.39
C LEU A 242 -11.82 2.19 9.36
N SER A 243 -12.83 2.11 8.50
CA SER A 243 -13.05 1.02 7.54
C SER A 243 -12.47 1.32 6.14
N PHE A 244 -11.60 2.32 6.04
CA PHE A 244 -11.10 2.79 4.75
C PHE A 244 -9.88 1.99 4.26
N GLN A 245 -9.65 2.00 2.94
CA GLN A 245 -8.55 1.24 2.33
C GLN A 245 -7.15 1.64 2.85
N TRP A 246 -6.93 2.91 3.19
CA TRP A 246 -5.65 3.34 3.78
C TRP A 246 -5.48 2.87 5.23
N ASP A 247 -6.56 2.64 5.99
CA ASP A 247 -6.47 2.11 7.35
C ASP A 247 -5.99 0.65 7.32
N VAL A 248 -6.59 -0.17 6.45
CA VAL A 248 -6.20 -1.58 6.29
C VAL A 248 -4.86 -1.74 5.58
N LEU A 249 -4.51 -0.87 4.63
CA LEU A 249 -3.17 -0.84 4.02
C LEU A 249 -2.09 -0.49 5.07
N LEU A 250 -2.38 0.42 6.00
CA LEU A 250 -1.47 0.75 7.09
C LEU A 250 -1.19 -0.47 7.98
N LEU A 251 -2.21 -1.30 8.21
CA LEU A 251 -2.07 -2.53 8.99
C LEU A 251 -1.25 -3.59 8.26
N GLU A 252 -1.43 -3.80 6.95
CA GLU A 252 -0.56 -4.71 6.18
C GLU A 252 0.89 -4.22 6.15
N MET A 253 1.09 -2.93 5.86
CA MET A 253 2.42 -2.32 5.85
C MET A 253 3.07 -2.38 7.25
N GLY A 254 2.29 -2.14 8.30
CA GLY A 254 2.72 -2.22 9.70
C GLY A 254 3.12 -3.65 10.10
N ALA A 255 2.34 -4.66 9.70
CA ALA A 255 2.65 -6.06 9.95
C ALA A 255 3.95 -6.48 9.25
N LEU A 256 4.09 -6.19 7.95
CA LEU A 256 5.31 -6.48 7.21
C LEU A 256 6.52 -5.67 7.74
N GLY A 257 6.30 -4.41 8.14
CA GLY A 257 7.30 -3.58 8.78
C GLY A 257 7.79 -4.18 10.11
N ALA A 258 6.86 -4.65 10.95
CA ALA A 258 7.16 -5.30 12.21
C ALA A 258 7.94 -6.62 12.06
N LEU A 259 7.71 -7.37 10.97
CA LEU A 259 8.46 -8.58 10.64
C LEU A 259 9.87 -8.30 10.14
N THR A 260 10.05 -7.22 9.37
CA THR A 260 11.32 -6.92 8.68
C THR A 260 12.23 -5.98 9.44
N ALA A 261 11.70 -5.22 10.40
CA ALA A 261 12.42 -4.22 11.17
C ALA A 261 13.63 -4.82 11.93
N PRO A 262 14.78 -4.13 11.93
CA PRO A 262 15.95 -4.59 12.65
C PRO A 262 15.74 -4.50 14.17
N VAL A 263 16.24 -5.49 14.91
CA VAL A 263 16.23 -5.52 16.37
C VAL A 263 17.40 -4.70 16.92
N GLY A 264 17.19 -4.02 18.05
CA GLY A 264 18.18 -3.18 18.73
C GLY A 264 17.62 -1.80 19.06
N LEU A 265 18.28 -1.05 19.95
CA LEU A 265 17.82 0.27 20.38
C LEU A 265 18.00 1.35 19.30
N ARG A 266 19.13 1.35 18.58
CA ARG A 266 19.40 2.21 17.41
C ARG A 266 20.21 1.44 16.38
N PRO A 267 19.60 0.47 15.68
CA PRO A 267 20.32 -0.46 14.82
C PRO A 267 20.81 0.16 13.51
N GLY A 268 20.42 1.40 13.19
CA GLY A 268 20.70 2.05 11.92
C GLY A 268 20.13 1.23 10.76
N LEU A 269 20.95 1.01 9.73
CA LEU A 269 20.58 0.16 8.59
C LEU A 269 20.36 -1.31 8.96
N GLY A 270 20.77 -1.73 10.16
CA GLY A 270 20.77 -3.10 10.62
C GLY A 270 21.88 -3.94 9.99
N ARG A 271 22.44 -4.87 10.77
CA ARG A 271 23.51 -5.76 10.29
C ARG A 271 22.97 -6.87 9.38
N ARG A 272 21.75 -7.35 9.61
CA ARG A 272 21.09 -8.40 8.80
C ARG A 272 20.57 -7.81 7.49
N ASP A 273 20.97 -8.42 6.37
CA ASP A 273 20.37 -8.10 5.06
C ASP A 273 18.92 -8.58 4.98
N VAL A 274 18.13 -7.93 4.15
CA VAL A 274 16.73 -8.29 3.93
C VAL A 274 16.67 -9.47 2.97
N SER A 275 15.96 -10.54 3.34
CA SER A 275 15.85 -11.73 2.50
C SER A 275 15.04 -11.45 1.24
N ALA A 276 15.29 -12.24 0.19
CA ALA A 276 14.52 -12.14 -1.06
C ALA A 276 13.02 -12.38 -0.84
N LEU A 277 12.66 -13.23 0.12
CA LEU A 277 11.29 -13.52 0.48
C LEU A 277 10.59 -12.33 1.14
N GLU A 278 11.26 -11.64 2.07
CA GLU A 278 10.74 -10.40 2.68
C GLU A 278 10.52 -9.32 1.61
N VAL A 279 11.49 -9.12 0.71
CA VAL A 279 11.34 -8.20 -0.43
C VAL A 279 10.17 -8.61 -1.33
N PHE A 280 10.01 -9.91 -1.56
CA PHE A 280 8.92 -10.45 -2.36
C PHE A 280 7.55 -10.18 -1.73
N LEU A 281 7.40 -10.30 -0.40
CA LEU A 281 6.14 -9.96 0.30
C LEU A 281 5.72 -8.51 0.05
N PHE A 282 6.65 -7.56 0.17
CA PHE A 282 6.34 -6.15 -0.12
C PHE A 282 6.01 -5.92 -1.59
N ARG A 283 6.72 -6.55 -2.52
CA ARG A 283 6.40 -6.46 -3.95
C ARG A 283 5.05 -7.11 -4.27
N MET A 284 4.70 -8.18 -3.58
CA MET A 284 3.40 -8.81 -3.69
C MET A 284 2.28 -7.91 -3.14
N LEU A 285 2.55 -7.14 -2.08
CA LEU A 285 1.63 -6.12 -1.59
C LEU A 285 1.48 -4.95 -2.58
N VAL A 286 2.57 -4.46 -3.18
CA VAL A 286 2.51 -3.48 -4.30
C VAL A 286 1.64 -4.04 -5.42
N PHE A 287 1.89 -5.28 -5.82
CA PHE A 287 1.14 -5.93 -6.89
C PHE A 287 -0.35 -6.00 -6.54
N ARG A 288 -0.71 -6.54 -5.36
CA ARG A 288 -2.09 -6.65 -4.88
C ARG A 288 -2.82 -5.31 -4.82
N LEU A 289 -2.14 -4.26 -4.36
CA LEU A 289 -2.69 -2.92 -4.27
C LEU A 289 -3.16 -2.41 -5.64
N TYR A 290 -2.24 -2.37 -6.61
CA TYR A 290 -2.52 -1.80 -7.92
C TYR A 290 -3.32 -2.76 -8.82
N PHE A 291 -2.88 -4.02 -8.93
CA PHE A 291 -3.56 -5.02 -9.75
C PHE A 291 -4.97 -5.32 -9.23
N GLY A 292 -5.14 -5.39 -7.91
CA GLY A 292 -6.46 -5.55 -7.29
C GLY A 292 -7.39 -4.39 -7.64
N SER A 293 -6.87 -3.15 -7.56
CA SER A 293 -7.58 -1.93 -7.98
C SER A 293 -7.98 -1.99 -9.46
N GLY A 294 -7.05 -2.32 -10.36
CA GLY A 294 -7.28 -2.38 -11.80
C GLY A 294 -8.28 -3.47 -12.22
N VAL A 295 -8.08 -4.71 -11.75
CA VAL A 295 -9.00 -5.83 -12.06
C VAL A 295 -10.41 -5.57 -11.54
N SER A 296 -10.55 -4.93 -10.38
CA SER A 296 -11.88 -4.61 -9.84
C SER A 296 -12.69 -3.68 -10.74
N LYS A 297 -12.05 -2.81 -11.52
CA LYS A 297 -12.70 -1.90 -12.48
C LYS A 297 -13.23 -2.63 -13.71
N PHE A 298 -12.58 -3.72 -14.14
CA PHE A 298 -13.08 -4.56 -15.22
C PHE A 298 -14.21 -5.49 -14.76
N HIS A 299 -14.09 -6.04 -13.56
CA HIS A 299 -15.05 -7.01 -13.02
C HIS A 299 -16.30 -6.37 -12.41
N SER A 300 -16.28 -5.07 -12.09
CA SER A 300 -17.46 -4.38 -11.54
C SER A 300 -18.63 -4.30 -12.52
N GLY A 301 -18.40 -4.46 -13.83
CA GLY A 301 -19.42 -4.30 -14.85
C GLY A 301 -19.78 -2.84 -15.17
N ASP A 302 -19.10 -1.88 -14.55
CA ASP A 302 -19.33 -0.46 -14.75
C ASP A 302 -18.94 -0.03 -16.18
N ARG A 303 -19.88 0.64 -16.86
CA ARG A 303 -19.73 1.10 -18.24
C ARG A 303 -18.67 2.19 -18.37
N THR A 304 -18.50 3.04 -17.36
CA THR A 304 -17.58 4.19 -17.42
C THR A 304 -16.13 3.77 -17.60
N TRP A 305 -15.72 2.65 -17.01
CA TRP A 305 -14.38 2.09 -17.21
C TRP A 305 -14.22 1.48 -18.61
N ARG A 306 -15.25 0.82 -19.14
CA ARG A 306 -15.23 0.20 -20.48
C ARG A 306 -15.22 1.24 -21.60
N GLU A 307 -15.96 2.32 -21.40
CA GLU A 307 -16.09 3.43 -22.36
C GLU A 307 -15.02 4.52 -22.16
N LEU A 308 -14.07 4.30 -21.23
CA LEU A 308 -13.00 5.23 -20.87
C LEU A 308 -13.48 6.60 -20.40
N SER A 309 -14.71 6.70 -19.90
CA SER A 309 -15.35 7.93 -19.44
C SER A 309 -15.33 8.12 -17.92
N ALA A 310 -14.70 7.23 -17.15
CA ALA A 310 -14.65 7.34 -15.68
C ALA A 310 -14.12 8.71 -15.20
N CYS A 311 -13.07 9.25 -15.82
CA CYS A 311 -12.56 10.59 -15.49
C CYS A 311 -13.48 11.74 -15.90
N ASP A 312 -14.54 11.53 -16.68
CA ASP A 312 -15.54 12.56 -16.95
C ASP A 312 -16.35 12.89 -15.68
N VAL A 313 -16.64 11.89 -14.84
CA VAL A 313 -17.42 12.07 -13.61
C VAL A 313 -16.56 12.07 -12.34
N TYR A 314 -15.46 11.33 -12.32
CA TYR A 314 -14.62 11.10 -11.13
C TYR A 314 -14.23 12.37 -10.39
N PHE A 315 -13.77 13.42 -11.10
CA PHE A 315 -13.30 14.64 -10.45
C PHE A 315 -14.42 15.40 -9.73
N GLU A 316 -15.63 15.35 -10.28
CA GLU A 316 -16.83 15.93 -9.70
C GLU A 316 -17.32 15.08 -8.52
N THR A 317 -17.37 13.75 -8.66
CA THR A 317 -17.99 12.85 -7.68
C THR A 317 -17.01 12.31 -6.63
N ALA A 318 -15.72 12.66 -6.71
CA ALA A 318 -14.70 12.27 -5.73
C ALA A 318 -15.12 12.66 -4.29
N PRO A 319 -14.89 11.81 -3.27
CA PRO A 319 -15.41 12.05 -1.92
C PRO A 319 -15.10 13.45 -1.36
N LEU A 320 -13.82 13.83 -1.42
CA LEU A 320 -13.35 15.17 -1.08
C LEU A 320 -12.59 15.77 -2.27
N PRO A 321 -13.27 16.54 -3.14
CA PRO A 321 -12.65 17.11 -4.33
C PRO A 321 -11.63 18.20 -3.98
N THR A 322 -10.74 18.50 -4.92
CA THR A 322 -9.73 19.56 -4.80
C THR A 322 -9.90 20.61 -5.90
N ARG A 323 -9.21 21.75 -5.78
CA ARG A 323 -9.13 22.73 -6.88
C ARG A 323 -8.49 22.14 -8.13
N GLY A 324 -7.49 21.26 -7.96
CA GLY A 324 -6.88 20.52 -9.05
C GLY A 324 -7.86 19.54 -9.69
N GLY A 325 -8.72 18.90 -8.89
CA GLY A 325 -9.82 18.07 -9.39
C GLY A 325 -10.80 18.89 -10.23
N TRP A 326 -11.24 20.06 -9.74
CA TRP A 326 -12.06 20.98 -10.53
C TRP A 326 -11.37 21.38 -11.83
N ALA A 327 -10.09 21.75 -11.80
CA ALA A 327 -9.34 22.12 -13.01
C ALA A 327 -9.21 20.95 -14.00
N ALA A 328 -9.00 19.73 -13.50
CA ALA A 328 -8.92 18.51 -14.30
C ALA A 328 -10.28 18.14 -14.92
N HIS A 329 -11.38 18.41 -14.21
CA HIS A 329 -12.73 18.23 -14.74
C HIS A 329 -12.99 19.13 -15.97
N GLN A 330 -12.39 20.33 -16.01
CA GLN A 330 -12.52 21.24 -17.15
C GLN A 330 -11.64 20.86 -18.37
N LEU A 331 -10.80 19.81 -18.29
CA LEU A 331 -9.96 19.41 -19.43
C LEU A 331 -10.82 18.87 -20.58
N PRO A 332 -10.36 18.97 -21.85
CA PRO A 332 -11.07 18.38 -22.98
C PRO A 332 -11.34 16.89 -22.76
N ARG A 333 -12.48 16.40 -23.24
CA ARG A 333 -12.94 15.01 -23.07
C ARG A 333 -11.86 14.00 -23.47
N GLN A 334 -11.14 14.25 -24.55
CA GLN A 334 -10.06 13.40 -25.04
C GLN A 334 -8.95 13.21 -23.99
N VAL A 335 -8.61 14.27 -23.25
CA VAL A 335 -7.58 14.22 -22.21
C VAL A 335 -8.08 13.43 -21.00
N ARG A 336 -9.34 13.59 -20.61
CA ARG A 336 -9.94 12.80 -19.51
C ARG A 336 -10.08 11.32 -19.89
N HIS A 337 -10.42 11.03 -21.15
CA HIS A 337 -10.48 9.66 -21.67
C HIS A 337 -9.11 9.00 -21.70
N ALA A 338 -8.10 9.73 -22.19
CA ALA A 338 -6.70 9.29 -22.12
C ALA A 338 -6.24 9.08 -20.66
N GLY A 339 -6.68 9.94 -19.73
CA GLY A 339 -6.46 9.77 -18.30
C GLY A 339 -7.04 8.46 -17.76
N THR A 340 -8.29 8.14 -18.12
CA THR A 340 -8.96 6.88 -17.73
C THR A 340 -8.20 5.67 -18.27
N ALA A 341 -7.83 5.68 -19.55
CA ALA A 341 -7.00 4.65 -20.16
C ALA A 341 -5.63 4.51 -19.47
N GLY A 342 -5.00 5.64 -19.13
CA GLY A 342 -3.73 5.67 -18.39
C GLY A 342 -3.82 5.02 -17.01
N VAL A 343 -4.88 5.33 -16.25
CA VAL A 343 -5.15 4.68 -14.95
C VAL A 343 -5.31 3.18 -15.12
N LEU A 344 -6.13 2.73 -16.07
CA LEU A 344 -6.33 1.30 -16.34
C LEU A 344 -5.00 0.62 -16.71
N ALA A 345 -4.21 1.21 -17.61
CA ALA A 345 -2.93 0.65 -18.03
C ALA A 345 -1.93 0.54 -16.86
N VAL A 346 -1.83 1.58 -16.03
CA VAL A 346 -0.94 1.60 -14.87
C VAL A 346 -1.41 0.65 -13.77
N GLU A 347 -2.71 0.53 -13.52
CA GLU A 347 -3.20 -0.36 -12.47
C GLU A 347 -3.24 -1.84 -12.90
N THR A 348 -3.16 -2.15 -14.20
CA THR A 348 -3.34 -3.54 -14.69
C THR A 348 -2.07 -4.11 -15.30
N GLY A 349 -1.35 -3.37 -16.14
CA GLY A 349 -0.15 -3.84 -16.83
C GLY A 349 1.14 -3.59 -16.04
N VAL A 350 1.30 -2.38 -15.47
CA VAL A 350 2.51 -2.00 -14.73
C VAL A 350 2.79 -2.86 -13.48
N PRO A 351 1.81 -3.41 -12.73
CA PRO A 351 2.11 -4.23 -11.55
C PRO A 351 3.00 -5.43 -11.85
N PHE A 352 2.87 -6.05 -13.03
CA PHE A 352 3.72 -7.19 -13.44
C PHE A 352 5.20 -6.82 -13.52
N LEU A 353 5.50 -5.54 -13.81
CA LEU A 353 6.87 -5.03 -13.87
C LEU A 353 7.55 -5.04 -12.49
N ALA A 354 6.78 -5.13 -11.39
CA ALA A 354 7.33 -5.22 -10.03
C ALA A 354 8.21 -6.47 -9.81
N PHE A 355 7.99 -7.52 -10.59
CA PHE A 355 8.77 -8.77 -10.53
C PHE A 355 9.89 -8.82 -11.57
N GLY A 356 10.02 -7.77 -12.39
CA GLY A 356 11.02 -7.69 -13.44
C GLY A 356 12.44 -7.41 -12.94
N PRO A 357 13.41 -7.31 -13.87
CA PRO A 357 14.76 -6.83 -13.60
C PRO A 357 14.81 -5.42 -13.01
N ARG A 358 15.97 -5.03 -12.49
CA ARG A 358 16.17 -3.78 -11.72
C ARG A 358 15.57 -2.53 -12.38
N ARG A 359 15.85 -2.30 -13.66
CA ARG A 359 15.38 -1.11 -14.37
C ARG A 359 13.90 -1.16 -14.69
N VAL A 360 13.37 -2.35 -15.00
CA VAL A 360 11.94 -2.56 -15.21
C VAL A 360 11.15 -2.22 -13.95
N ARG A 361 11.63 -2.63 -12.77
CA ARG A 361 11.03 -2.23 -11.48
C ARG A 361 11.14 -0.73 -11.21
N GLN A 362 12.24 -0.09 -11.62
CA GLN A 362 12.39 1.37 -11.51
C GLN A 362 11.40 2.11 -12.41
N VAL A 363 11.10 1.60 -13.61
CA VAL A 363 10.04 2.13 -14.48
C VAL A 363 8.68 1.97 -13.79
N ALA A 364 8.41 0.81 -13.19
CA ALA A 364 7.18 0.59 -12.42
C ALA A 364 7.03 1.58 -11.26
N PHE A 365 8.11 1.80 -10.49
CA PHE A 365 8.15 2.81 -9.44
C PHE A 365 7.83 4.21 -9.98
N GLY A 366 8.45 4.61 -11.09
CA GLY A 366 8.19 5.91 -11.71
C GLY A 366 6.74 6.08 -12.17
N ALA A 367 6.16 5.05 -12.81
CA ALA A 367 4.78 5.07 -13.27
C ALA A 367 3.78 5.15 -12.10
N PHE A 368 3.99 4.35 -11.05
CA PHE A 368 3.17 4.44 -9.84
C PHE A 368 3.33 5.77 -9.13
N ALA A 369 4.55 6.30 -9.01
CA ALA A 369 4.79 7.60 -8.39
C ALA A 369 4.10 8.74 -9.16
N ALA A 370 4.14 8.70 -10.50
CA ALA A 370 3.43 9.66 -11.34
C ALA A 370 1.91 9.57 -11.17
N LEU A 371 1.36 8.36 -11.13
CA LEU A 371 -0.07 8.14 -10.85
C LEU A 371 -0.45 8.70 -9.47
N GLN A 372 0.33 8.39 -8.42
CA GLN A 372 0.06 8.89 -7.08
C GLN A 372 0.16 10.41 -6.99
N ALA A 373 1.13 11.03 -7.68
CA ALA A 373 1.27 12.49 -7.73
C ALA A 373 0.06 13.15 -8.42
N ALA A 374 -0.44 12.56 -9.51
CA ALA A 374 -1.65 13.02 -10.18
C ALA A 374 -2.86 12.94 -9.24
N ILE A 375 -3.04 11.79 -8.56
CA ILE A 375 -4.14 11.58 -7.60
C ILE A 375 -4.08 12.59 -6.45
N VAL A 376 -2.90 12.87 -5.89
CA VAL A 376 -2.73 13.89 -4.83
C VAL A 376 -3.14 15.28 -5.32
N GLY A 377 -2.79 15.63 -6.56
CA GLY A 377 -3.15 16.92 -7.15
C GLY A 377 -4.65 17.06 -7.41
N THR A 378 -5.34 15.97 -7.74
CA THR A 378 -6.74 16.00 -8.18
C THR A 378 -7.76 15.52 -7.15
N GLY A 379 -7.32 14.98 -6.01
CA GLY A 379 -8.21 14.48 -4.97
C GLY A 379 -7.53 14.40 -3.60
N ASN A 380 -8.34 14.32 -2.57
CA ASN A 380 -7.86 14.02 -1.22
C ASN A 380 -8.06 12.54 -0.95
N TYR A 381 -7.06 11.81 -0.45
CA TYR A 381 -7.18 10.40 -0.07
C TYR A 381 -6.53 10.12 1.29
N GLY A 382 -6.66 11.08 2.21
CA GLY A 382 -5.97 11.05 3.49
C GLY A 382 -4.48 10.81 3.29
N PHE A 383 -3.96 9.76 3.94
CA PHE A 383 -2.55 9.36 3.85
C PHE A 383 -2.29 8.19 2.87
N PHE A 384 -3.26 7.82 2.04
CA PHE A 384 -3.16 6.70 1.09
C PHE A 384 -2.03 6.88 0.07
N ASN A 385 -1.89 8.07 -0.51
CA ASN A 385 -0.87 8.29 -1.53
C ASN A 385 0.55 8.20 -0.94
N PHE A 386 0.73 8.68 0.29
CA PHE A 386 1.99 8.56 1.03
C PHE A 386 2.33 7.08 1.31
N GLN A 387 1.35 6.27 1.70
CA GLN A 387 1.52 4.82 1.87
C GLN A 387 1.93 4.15 0.57
N SER A 388 1.24 4.48 -0.52
CA SER A 388 1.49 3.90 -1.84
C SER A 388 2.91 4.22 -2.34
N LEU A 389 3.38 5.45 -2.12
CA LEU A 389 4.74 5.87 -2.43
C LEU A 389 5.79 5.19 -1.53
N ALA A 390 5.52 5.11 -0.23
CA ALA A 390 6.41 4.43 0.73
C ALA A 390 6.56 2.95 0.40
N LEU A 391 5.45 2.28 0.09
CA LEU A 391 5.44 0.88 -0.35
C LEU A 391 6.17 0.70 -1.68
N GLY A 392 6.05 1.67 -2.60
CA GLY A 392 6.76 1.70 -3.87
C GLY A 392 8.29 1.64 -3.74
N LEU A 393 8.88 2.06 -2.61
CA LEU A 393 10.33 1.95 -2.38
C LEU A 393 10.86 0.52 -2.52
N TRP A 394 10.04 -0.51 -2.28
CA TRP A 394 10.41 -1.92 -2.42
C TRP A 394 10.59 -2.40 -3.86
N LEU A 395 10.24 -1.55 -4.84
CA LEU A 395 10.60 -1.73 -6.25
C LEU A 395 12.05 -1.32 -6.53
N LEU A 396 12.60 -0.46 -5.67
CA LEU A 396 13.99 0.01 -5.72
C LEU A 396 14.91 -0.91 -4.90
N ASP A 397 16.21 -0.64 -4.98
CA ASP A 397 17.25 -1.29 -4.20
C ASP A 397 18.24 -0.24 -3.67
N ASP A 398 19.14 -0.65 -2.77
CA ASP A 398 20.03 0.28 -2.07
C ASP A 398 20.86 1.13 -3.03
N ALA A 399 21.37 0.56 -4.13
CA ALA A 399 22.16 1.32 -5.09
C ALA A 399 21.32 2.29 -5.97
N ALA A 400 19.99 2.19 -5.98
CA ALA A 400 19.14 3.26 -6.50
C ALA A 400 19.05 4.42 -5.48
N LEU A 401 18.83 4.10 -4.20
CA LEU A 401 18.71 5.10 -3.14
C LEU A 401 20.02 5.83 -2.83
N ARG A 402 21.18 5.15 -2.92
CA ARG A 402 22.51 5.76 -2.76
C ARG A 402 22.81 6.92 -3.74
N ARG A 403 22.07 7.00 -4.86
CA ARG A 403 22.21 8.11 -5.83
C ARG A 403 21.48 9.38 -5.41
N VAL A 404 20.51 9.27 -4.50
CA VAL A 404 19.62 10.37 -4.10
C VAL A 404 19.85 10.74 -2.64
N LEU A 405 20.12 9.74 -1.78
CA LEU A 405 20.32 9.95 -0.36
C LEU A 405 21.77 10.34 -0.02
N PRO A 406 21.99 11.28 0.92
CA PRO A 406 23.32 11.69 1.36
C PRO A 406 24.20 10.52 1.79
N GLU A 407 25.48 10.56 1.43
CA GLU A 407 26.45 9.50 1.72
C GLU A 407 26.56 9.20 3.23
N ARG A 408 26.43 10.22 4.07
CA ARG A 408 26.47 10.11 5.54
C ARG A 408 25.47 9.10 6.11
N LEU A 409 24.36 8.81 5.41
CA LEU A 409 23.33 7.87 5.86
C LEU A 409 23.70 6.40 5.64
N TRP A 410 24.69 6.13 4.78
CA TRP A 410 25.03 4.76 4.39
C TRP A 410 26.54 4.47 4.29
N ARG A 411 27.40 5.47 4.49
CA ARG A 411 28.86 5.30 4.49
C ARG A 411 29.33 4.32 5.56
N ASP A 412 28.79 4.46 6.78
CA ASP A 412 29.16 3.62 7.92
C ASP A 412 28.37 2.30 7.95
N ALA A 413 27.71 1.96 6.85
CA ALA A 413 27.03 0.68 6.69
C ALA A 413 28.07 -0.44 6.63
N GLY A 414 28.43 -0.99 7.79
CA GLY A 414 29.27 -2.18 7.88
C GLY A 414 28.76 -3.32 6.98
N PRO A 415 29.61 -4.33 6.71
CA PRO A 415 29.29 -5.41 5.78
C PRO A 415 27.98 -6.10 6.16
N ALA A 416 27.14 -6.34 5.16
CA ALA A 416 25.86 -7.00 5.37
C ALA A 416 26.10 -8.44 5.86
N ARG A 417 25.54 -8.77 7.03
CA ARG A 417 25.48 -10.16 7.51
C ARG A 417 24.31 -10.85 6.83
N ARG A 418 24.58 -12.05 6.33
CA ARG A 418 23.55 -12.89 5.75
C ARG A 418 22.55 -13.34 6.82
N PRO A 419 21.27 -13.52 6.47
CA PRO A 419 20.33 -14.17 7.36
C PRO A 419 20.83 -15.59 7.70
N SER A 420 20.75 -15.96 8.97
CA SER A 420 21.04 -17.32 9.40
C SER A 420 19.99 -18.29 8.88
N VAL A 421 20.27 -19.60 8.89
CA VAL A 421 19.30 -20.64 8.50
C VAL A 421 18.03 -20.54 9.34
N LEU A 422 18.17 -20.37 10.67
CA LEU A 422 17.05 -20.17 11.57
C LEU A 422 16.24 -18.92 11.25
N SER A 423 16.91 -17.78 11.02
CA SER A 423 16.24 -16.53 10.64
C SER A 423 15.49 -16.67 9.32
N THR A 424 16.05 -17.41 8.37
CA THR A 424 15.41 -17.70 7.09
C THR A 424 14.19 -18.60 7.28
N ALA A 425 14.31 -19.67 8.07
CA ALA A 425 13.19 -20.57 8.39
C ALA A 425 12.03 -19.83 9.08
N LEU A 426 12.33 -19.00 10.10
CA LEU A 426 11.32 -18.18 10.78
C LEU A 426 10.65 -17.18 9.83
N SER A 427 11.43 -16.54 8.96
CA SER A 427 10.87 -15.62 7.95
C SER A 427 9.96 -16.36 6.96
N THR A 428 10.32 -17.58 6.56
CA THR A 428 9.50 -18.44 5.71
C THR A 428 8.19 -18.81 6.39
N VAL A 429 8.23 -19.27 7.64
CA VAL A 429 7.03 -19.60 8.43
C VAL A 429 6.11 -18.38 8.56
N ALA A 430 6.68 -17.20 8.84
CA ALA A 430 5.90 -15.97 8.92
C ALA A 430 5.32 -15.53 7.57
N ALA A 431 6.02 -15.76 6.45
CA ALA A 431 5.60 -15.34 5.11
C ALA A 431 4.50 -16.22 4.50
N VAL A 432 4.49 -17.52 4.80
CA VAL A 432 3.56 -18.50 4.20
C VAL A 432 2.10 -18.06 4.34
N PRO A 433 1.60 -17.64 5.52
CA PRO A 433 0.23 -17.15 5.65
C PRO A 433 -0.08 -15.94 4.76
N PHE A 434 0.82 -14.95 4.69
CA PHE A 434 0.61 -13.77 3.83
C PHE A 434 0.56 -14.15 2.36
N LEU A 435 1.42 -15.07 1.92
CA LEU A 435 1.42 -15.55 0.54
C LEU A 435 0.18 -16.37 0.22
N ALA A 436 -0.22 -17.28 1.11
CA ALA A 436 -1.41 -18.10 0.93
C ALA A 436 -2.66 -17.23 0.82
N LEU A 437 -2.92 -16.40 1.84
CA LEU A 437 -4.08 -15.49 1.87
C LEU A 437 -4.02 -14.48 0.72
N GLY A 438 -2.84 -13.94 0.44
CA GLY A 438 -2.63 -12.96 -0.62
C GLY A 438 -2.92 -13.51 -2.01
N THR A 439 -2.53 -14.77 -2.25
CA THR A 439 -2.80 -15.50 -3.49
C THR A 439 -4.27 -15.88 -3.59
N THR A 440 -4.87 -16.40 -2.52
CA THR A 440 -6.30 -16.75 -2.49
C THR A 440 -7.16 -15.54 -2.81
N GLU A 441 -6.85 -14.36 -2.25
CA GLU A 441 -7.57 -13.14 -2.55
C GLU A 441 -7.50 -12.75 -4.03
N LEU A 442 -6.33 -12.89 -4.67
CA LEU A 442 -6.21 -12.65 -6.12
C LEU A 442 -6.98 -13.67 -6.94
N LEU A 443 -6.89 -14.95 -6.59
CA LEU A 443 -7.63 -16.02 -7.28
C LEU A 443 -9.14 -15.81 -7.17
N ARG A 444 -9.64 -15.41 -5.99
CA ARG A 444 -11.04 -15.04 -5.77
C ARG A 444 -11.48 -13.91 -6.69
N ARG A 445 -10.65 -12.87 -6.84
CA ARG A 445 -10.92 -11.76 -7.77
C ARG A 445 -10.98 -12.19 -9.22
N MET A 446 -10.15 -13.16 -9.61
CA MET A 446 -10.19 -13.76 -10.94
C MET A 446 -11.36 -14.74 -11.13
N GLY A 447 -12.19 -14.94 -10.09
CA GLY A 447 -13.24 -15.94 -10.07
C GLY A 447 -12.73 -17.38 -10.02
N TRP A 448 -11.43 -17.59 -9.81
CA TRP A 448 -10.75 -18.89 -9.84
C TRP A 448 -10.73 -19.61 -8.47
N TRP A 449 -11.33 -19.01 -7.45
CA TRP A 449 -11.46 -19.60 -6.11
C TRP A 449 -12.93 -19.65 -5.68
N PRO A 450 -13.41 -20.75 -5.05
CA PRO A 450 -12.69 -21.97 -4.67
C PRO A 450 -12.76 -23.06 -5.76
N ARG A 451 -11.72 -23.20 -6.60
CA ARG A 451 -11.62 -24.25 -7.64
C ARG A 451 -10.51 -25.27 -7.37
N GLY A 452 -10.39 -25.75 -6.13
CA GLY A 452 -9.32 -26.66 -5.71
C GLY A 452 -9.79 -27.77 -4.76
N PRO A 453 -8.89 -28.68 -4.34
CA PRO A 453 -9.23 -29.80 -3.45
C PRO A 453 -9.85 -29.31 -2.14
N ALA A 454 -10.92 -29.98 -1.68
CA ALA A 454 -11.69 -29.56 -0.49
C ALA A 454 -10.83 -29.37 0.77
N ARG A 455 -9.78 -30.19 0.95
CA ARG A 455 -8.82 -30.06 2.07
C ARG A 455 -8.08 -28.73 2.04
N VAL A 456 -7.66 -28.28 0.86
CA VAL A 456 -6.95 -27.01 0.67
C VAL A 456 -7.90 -25.85 0.91
N VAL A 457 -9.12 -25.92 0.36
CA VAL A 457 -10.15 -24.89 0.57
C VAL A 457 -10.47 -24.75 2.07
N LYS A 458 -10.65 -25.87 2.79
CA LYS A 458 -10.89 -25.87 4.23
C LYS A 458 -9.72 -25.29 5.04
N ALA A 459 -8.48 -25.67 4.69
CA ALA A 459 -7.29 -25.16 5.37
C ALA A 459 -7.09 -23.65 5.17
N VAL A 460 -7.28 -23.17 3.94
CA VAL A 460 -7.23 -21.74 3.62
C VAL A 460 -8.37 -20.98 4.28
N GLY A 461 -9.60 -21.51 4.25
CA GLY A 461 -10.75 -20.89 4.93
C GLY A 461 -10.54 -20.76 6.44
N TRP A 462 -10.00 -21.81 7.09
CA TRP A 462 -9.61 -21.73 8.50
C TRP A 462 -8.56 -20.64 8.75
N LEU A 463 -7.56 -20.52 7.87
CA LEU A 463 -6.53 -19.50 7.99
C LEU A 463 -7.12 -18.09 7.80
N GLU A 464 -8.01 -17.91 6.83
CA GLU A 464 -8.75 -16.67 6.57
C GLU A 464 -9.55 -16.26 7.81
N ASP A 465 -10.32 -17.17 8.40
CA ASP A 465 -11.11 -16.91 9.60
C ASP A 465 -10.25 -16.44 10.78
N ARG A 466 -9.03 -16.98 10.92
CA ARG A 466 -8.09 -16.61 12.00
C ARG A 466 -7.36 -15.30 11.71
N ALA A 467 -7.05 -15.02 10.46
CA ALA A 467 -6.31 -13.83 10.05
C ALA A 467 -7.20 -12.60 9.83
N HIS A 468 -8.48 -12.78 9.52
CA HIS A 468 -9.42 -11.71 9.22
C HIS A 468 -9.48 -10.63 10.31
N PRO A 469 -9.54 -10.94 11.63
CA PRO A 469 -9.57 -9.92 12.68
C PRO A 469 -8.32 -9.03 12.74
N LEU A 470 -7.20 -9.50 12.18
CA LEU A 470 -5.91 -8.80 12.20
C LEU A 470 -5.76 -7.80 11.06
N HIS A 471 -6.62 -7.87 10.04
CA HIS A 471 -6.52 -7.07 8.81
C HIS A 471 -5.11 -7.11 8.19
N SER A 472 -4.43 -8.26 8.29
CA SER A 472 -3.05 -8.46 7.81
C SER A 472 -2.97 -8.77 6.32
N VAL A 473 -4.09 -9.10 5.68
CA VAL A 473 -4.23 -9.33 4.23
C VAL A 473 -5.64 -8.89 3.83
N ASN A 474 -5.75 -7.90 2.95
CA ASN A 474 -7.01 -7.26 2.59
C ASN A 474 -7.22 -7.21 1.07
N SER A 475 -8.36 -6.63 0.71
CA SER A 475 -8.87 -6.48 -0.64
C SER A 475 -8.76 -5.01 -1.07
N TYR A 476 -8.18 -4.75 -2.24
CA TYR A 476 -8.04 -3.39 -2.80
C TYR A 476 -8.87 -3.22 -4.06
N GLY A 477 -9.73 -2.21 -4.10
CA GLY A 477 -10.68 -2.00 -5.19
C GLY A 477 -11.25 -0.59 -5.18
N LEU A 478 -10.40 0.41 -4.92
CA LEU A 478 -10.83 1.80 -4.84
C LEU A 478 -11.49 2.18 -6.18
N PHE A 479 -12.72 2.70 -6.11
CA PHE A 479 -13.46 3.15 -7.27
C PHE A 479 -13.71 2.07 -8.33
N ALA A 480 -13.94 0.82 -7.90
CA ALA A 480 -14.35 -0.25 -8.81
C ALA A 480 -15.65 0.11 -9.56
N MET A 481 -16.60 0.76 -8.88
CA MET A 481 -17.80 1.35 -9.46
C MET A 481 -17.76 2.86 -9.27
N MET A 482 -18.04 3.61 -10.34
CA MET A 482 -18.11 5.05 -10.36
C MET A 482 -19.47 5.55 -9.92
N THR A 483 -19.46 6.49 -8.97
CA THR A 483 -20.61 7.33 -8.72
C THR A 483 -20.71 8.36 -9.84
N VAL A 484 -21.86 8.40 -10.51
CA VAL A 484 -22.12 9.29 -11.66
C VAL A 484 -22.81 10.60 -11.25
N ASP A 485 -23.45 10.60 -10.08
CA ASP A 485 -24.05 11.77 -9.45
C ASP A 485 -23.28 12.17 -8.19
N ARG A 486 -23.48 13.39 -7.69
CA ARG A 486 -22.87 13.84 -6.44
C ARG A 486 -23.95 14.19 -5.42
N PRO A 487 -24.62 13.17 -4.84
CA PRO A 487 -25.53 13.40 -3.74
C PRO A 487 -24.74 13.92 -2.53
N GLU A 488 -25.26 14.96 -1.89
CA GLU A 488 -24.65 15.62 -0.75
C GLU A 488 -25.69 15.93 0.32
N ILE A 489 -25.41 15.47 1.53
CA ILE A 489 -26.29 15.67 2.68
C ILE A 489 -25.92 16.98 3.38
N THR A 490 -26.93 17.80 3.65
CA THR A 490 -26.86 18.96 4.54
C THR A 490 -27.64 18.65 5.81
N VAL A 491 -27.01 18.81 6.98
CA VAL A 491 -27.67 18.64 8.28
C VAL A 491 -28.11 20.02 8.76
N GLU A 492 -29.35 20.15 9.19
CA GLU A 492 -29.96 21.42 9.58
C GLU A 492 -30.62 21.29 10.94
N GLY A 493 -30.47 22.31 11.79
CA GLY A 493 -31.20 22.45 13.05
C GLY A 493 -32.28 23.53 12.96
N SER A 494 -33.28 23.46 13.83
CA SER A 494 -34.36 24.45 13.95
C SER A 494 -34.96 24.44 15.36
N ASP A 495 -35.46 25.59 15.80
CA ASP A 495 -36.20 25.74 17.07
C ASP A 495 -37.72 25.80 16.88
N ASP A 496 -38.19 26.18 15.69
CA ASP A 496 -39.61 26.42 15.38
C ASP A 496 -40.16 25.46 14.32
N GLY A 497 -39.29 24.73 13.60
CA GLY A 497 -39.66 23.88 12.47
C GLY A 497 -39.85 24.63 11.15
N GLU A 498 -39.73 25.95 11.14
CA GLU A 498 -39.90 26.82 9.97
C GLU A 498 -38.55 27.32 9.46
N HIS A 499 -37.70 27.83 10.36
CA HIS A 499 -36.38 28.35 10.05
C HIS A 499 -35.32 27.28 10.31
N TRP A 500 -34.67 26.84 9.23
CA TRP A 500 -33.67 25.78 9.28
C TRP A 500 -32.29 26.31 8.96
N VAL A 501 -31.34 26.07 9.88
CA VAL A 501 -29.95 26.54 9.75
C VAL A 501 -29.02 25.36 9.64
N ALA A 502 -28.18 25.36 8.61
CA ALA A 502 -27.27 24.26 8.31
C ALA A 502 -26.05 24.23 9.25
N TYR A 503 -25.63 23.03 9.65
CA TYR A 503 -24.34 22.77 10.28
C TYR A 503 -23.24 22.70 9.20
N PRO A 504 -22.33 23.68 9.11
CA PRO A 504 -21.30 23.67 8.08
C PRO A 504 -20.22 22.63 8.42
N PHE A 505 -19.92 21.74 7.48
CA PHE A 505 -18.80 20.80 7.60
C PHE A 505 -17.46 21.48 7.33
N ARG A 506 -16.36 20.92 7.85
CA ARG A 506 -15.02 21.52 7.76
C ARG A 506 -14.37 21.39 6.38
N TYR A 507 -14.60 20.26 5.72
CA TYR A 507 -13.80 19.85 4.56
C TYR A 507 -14.63 19.40 3.36
N LYS A 508 -15.77 18.73 3.58
CA LYS A 508 -16.66 18.37 2.46
C LYS A 508 -17.29 19.61 1.83
N VAL A 509 -17.77 19.43 0.60
CA VAL A 509 -18.50 20.49 -0.12
C VAL A 509 -19.79 20.81 0.64
N SER A 510 -20.03 22.09 0.92
CA SER A 510 -21.24 22.56 1.61
C SER A 510 -21.72 23.89 1.03
N ALA A 511 -20.83 24.88 0.92
CA ALA A 511 -21.15 26.16 0.30
C ALA A 511 -20.77 26.16 -1.19
N VAL A 512 -21.63 26.73 -2.02
CA VAL A 512 -21.47 26.72 -3.49
C VAL A 512 -20.40 27.67 -4.01
N ASP A 513 -20.13 28.74 -3.26
CA ASP A 513 -19.16 29.79 -3.51
C ASP A 513 -17.75 29.45 -3.00
N ARG A 514 -17.61 28.42 -2.16
CA ARG A 514 -16.32 28.05 -1.58
C ARG A 514 -15.53 27.10 -2.49
N PRO A 515 -14.23 27.40 -2.72
CA PRO A 515 -13.37 26.49 -3.44
C PRO A 515 -13.16 25.18 -2.66
N PRO A 516 -13.10 24.03 -3.35
CA PRO A 516 -12.66 22.78 -2.73
C PRO A 516 -11.24 22.92 -2.15
N ARG A 517 -10.93 22.17 -1.08
CA ARG A 517 -9.69 22.31 -0.31
C ARG A 517 -8.74 21.13 -0.54
N GLN A 518 -7.43 21.38 -0.45
CA GLN A 518 -6.45 20.31 -0.24
C GLN A 518 -6.42 20.01 1.26
N VAL A 519 -6.77 18.78 1.63
CA VAL A 519 -6.95 18.30 3.01
C VAL A 519 -5.96 17.18 3.33
N ALA A 520 -5.69 16.30 2.37
CA ALA A 520 -4.65 15.29 2.50
C ALA A 520 -3.31 15.96 2.89
N PRO A 521 -2.58 15.43 3.89
CA PRO A 521 -2.68 14.06 4.39
C PRO A 521 -3.63 13.84 5.59
N HIS A 522 -4.32 14.88 6.07
CA HIS A 522 -5.36 14.69 7.07
C HIS A 522 -6.54 13.90 6.48
N GLN A 523 -7.06 12.94 7.25
CA GLN A 523 -8.26 12.18 6.92
C GLN A 523 -9.42 12.63 7.81
N PRO A 524 -10.31 13.52 7.34
CA PRO A 524 -11.49 13.92 8.09
C PRO A 524 -12.55 12.82 7.99
N ARG A 525 -12.68 12.00 9.02
CA ARG A 525 -13.41 10.73 8.93
C ARG A 525 -14.92 10.94 8.84
N LEU A 526 -15.45 11.97 9.53
CA LEU A 526 -16.87 12.34 9.42
C LEU A 526 -17.19 12.84 8.01
N ASP A 527 -16.51 13.90 7.54
CA ASP A 527 -16.70 14.47 6.20
C ASP A 527 -16.59 13.41 5.09
N TRP A 528 -15.63 12.49 5.23
CA TRP A 528 -15.48 11.40 4.28
C TRP A 528 -16.63 10.38 4.36
N GLN A 529 -17.10 10.04 5.56
CA GLN A 529 -18.21 9.11 5.71
C GLN A 529 -19.54 9.66 5.20
N MET A 530 -19.72 10.98 5.23
CA MET A 530 -20.90 11.63 4.64
C MET A 530 -21.05 11.30 3.15
N TRP A 531 -19.94 11.14 2.41
CA TRP A 531 -19.98 10.75 1.00
C TRP A 531 -20.59 9.35 0.83
N PHE A 532 -20.19 8.38 1.66
CA PHE A 532 -20.78 7.03 1.61
C PHE A 532 -22.24 7.02 2.06
N ALA A 533 -22.58 7.80 3.09
CA ALA A 533 -23.97 7.91 3.56
C ALA A 533 -24.90 8.41 2.45
N ALA A 534 -24.48 9.40 1.67
CA ALA A 534 -25.29 9.99 0.62
C ALA A 534 -25.65 9.04 -0.53
N LEU A 535 -25.00 7.88 -0.64
CA LEU A 535 -25.25 6.88 -1.69
C LEU A 535 -26.41 5.92 -1.38
N GLY A 536 -27.00 5.99 -0.18
CA GLY A 536 -28.10 5.12 0.24
C GLY A 536 -28.88 5.71 1.40
N GLY A 537 -29.72 4.91 2.06
CA GLY A 537 -30.49 5.36 3.23
C GLY A 537 -29.64 5.69 4.47
N PRO A 538 -30.18 6.44 5.44
CA PRO A 538 -29.45 6.92 6.63
C PRO A 538 -28.90 5.75 7.47
N PRO A 539 -27.57 5.61 7.59
CA PRO A 539 -26.98 4.55 8.41
C PRO A 539 -27.14 4.85 9.91
N SER A 540 -27.06 3.82 10.75
CA SER A 540 -27.24 3.99 12.22
C SER A 540 -26.30 5.01 12.87
N TRP A 541 -25.07 5.16 12.37
CA TRP A 541 -24.15 6.18 12.89
C TRP A 541 -24.60 7.60 12.54
N PHE A 542 -25.32 7.78 11.42
CA PHE A 542 -25.83 9.08 11.00
C PHE A 542 -27.02 9.51 11.88
N LEU A 543 -27.88 8.56 12.26
CA LEU A 543 -28.94 8.83 13.24
C LEU A 543 -28.35 9.18 14.62
N ALA A 544 -27.32 8.46 15.06
CA ALA A 544 -26.59 8.78 16.28
C ALA A 544 -25.93 10.17 16.22
N LEU A 545 -25.43 10.58 15.05
CA LEU A 545 -24.93 11.94 14.84
C LEU A 545 -26.05 12.97 15.06
N MET A 546 -27.25 12.76 14.50
CA MET A 546 -28.38 13.68 14.68
C MET A 546 -28.84 13.74 16.14
N GLU A 547 -28.89 12.61 16.83
CA GLU A 547 -29.19 12.53 18.27
C GLU A 547 -28.19 13.37 19.09
N ARG A 548 -26.88 13.19 18.86
CA ARG A 548 -25.83 13.96 19.56
C ARG A 548 -25.88 15.46 19.27
N LEU A 549 -26.40 15.87 18.11
CA LEU A 549 -26.63 17.29 17.80
C LEU A 549 -27.82 17.85 18.59
N LEU A 550 -28.92 17.10 18.70
CA LEU A 550 -30.07 17.47 19.54
C LEU A 550 -29.71 17.52 21.03
N GLU A 551 -28.74 16.73 21.47
CA GLU A 551 -28.20 16.81 22.84
C GLU A 551 -27.19 17.93 23.05
N GLY A 552 -26.71 18.56 21.97
CA GLY A 552 -25.67 19.59 22.06
C GLY A 552 -24.29 19.06 22.48
N SER A 553 -23.94 17.82 22.12
CA SER A 553 -22.66 17.20 22.49
C SER A 553 -21.46 18.03 22.00
N PRO A 554 -20.64 18.62 22.90
CA PRO A 554 -19.51 19.46 22.52
C PRO A 554 -18.47 18.70 21.67
N GLU A 555 -18.25 17.43 21.96
CA GLU A 555 -17.30 16.58 21.25
C GLU A 555 -17.71 16.36 19.79
N VAL A 556 -19.01 16.21 19.53
CA VAL A 556 -19.57 16.05 18.18
C VAL A 556 -19.64 17.38 17.45
N LEU A 557 -20.10 18.44 18.12
CA LEU A 557 -20.11 19.80 17.56
C LEU A 557 -18.71 20.25 17.13
N GLY A 558 -17.66 19.83 17.84
CA GLY A 558 -16.27 20.09 17.48
C GLY A 558 -15.85 19.51 16.11
N LEU A 559 -16.55 18.50 15.58
CA LEU A 559 -16.30 17.94 14.25
C LEU A 559 -16.76 18.88 13.13
N PHE A 560 -17.72 19.76 13.39
CA PHE A 560 -18.21 20.74 12.43
C PHE A 560 -17.34 22.00 12.39
N ALA A 561 -17.49 22.80 11.33
CA ALA A 561 -16.76 24.05 11.18
C ALA A 561 -17.28 25.15 12.13
N ALA A 562 -18.58 25.14 12.41
CA ALA A 562 -19.24 26.06 13.32
C ALA A 562 -20.50 25.40 13.91
N ASN A 563 -20.90 25.86 15.09
CA ASN A 563 -22.18 25.52 15.71
C ASN A 563 -23.16 26.68 15.50
N PRO A 564 -24.27 26.49 14.74
CA PRO A 564 -25.29 27.52 14.56
C PRO A 564 -26.16 27.78 15.81
N PHE A 565 -26.12 26.91 16.81
CA PHE A 565 -26.89 27.04 18.05
C PHE A 565 -25.95 27.07 19.27
N PRO A 566 -25.25 28.20 19.52
CA PRO A 566 -24.21 28.27 20.55
C PRO A 566 -24.75 28.28 21.98
N ASP A 567 -25.96 28.83 22.19
CA ASP A 567 -26.53 29.07 23.52
C ASP A 567 -27.34 27.88 24.06
N HIS A 568 -27.99 27.13 23.18
CA HIS A 568 -28.77 25.92 23.49
C HIS A 568 -28.76 24.95 22.29
N PRO A 569 -28.93 23.63 22.47
CA PRO A 569 -29.10 22.73 21.34
C PRO A 569 -30.43 22.96 20.62
N PRO A 570 -30.51 22.71 19.29
CA PRO A 570 -31.76 22.91 18.54
C PRO A 570 -32.85 21.95 19.03
N ARG A 571 -34.11 22.38 18.94
CA ARG A 571 -35.25 21.49 19.25
C ARG A 571 -35.45 20.40 18.22
N MET A 572 -35.17 20.70 16.96
CA MET A 572 -35.35 19.81 15.82
C MET A 572 -34.07 19.73 14.98
N VAL A 573 -33.78 18.55 14.45
CA VAL A 573 -32.72 18.34 13.46
C VAL A 573 -33.29 17.56 12.28
N ARG A 574 -32.97 17.97 11.05
CA ARG A 574 -33.30 17.26 9.82
C ARG A 574 -32.08 17.12 8.93
N ALA A 575 -32.20 16.28 7.89
CA ALA A 575 -31.18 16.18 6.86
C ALA A 575 -31.81 16.35 5.47
N VAL A 576 -31.17 17.15 4.61
CA VAL A 576 -31.61 17.45 3.25
C VAL A 576 -30.61 16.90 2.24
N LEU A 577 -31.12 16.15 1.26
CA LEU A 577 -30.31 15.64 0.16
C LEU A 577 -30.32 16.63 -1.01
N HIS A 578 -29.13 16.91 -1.53
CA HIS A 578 -28.93 17.75 -2.69
C HIS A 578 -28.11 17.00 -3.73
N ASP A 579 -28.22 17.38 -5.00
CA ASP A 579 -27.27 16.99 -6.04
C ASP A 579 -26.38 18.18 -6.38
N TYR A 580 -25.07 17.95 -6.40
CA TYR A 580 -24.07 18.97 -6.66
C TYR A 580 -23.40 18.75 -8.01
N ARG A 581 -23.18 19.83 -8.77
CA ARG A 581 -22.40 19.80 -10.01
C ARG A 581 -21.30 20.84 -9.98
N MET A 582 -20.15 20.54 -10.55
CA MET A 582 -19.10 21.53 -10.76
C MET A 582 -19.57 22.57 -11.78
N THR A 583 -19.24 23.83 -11.52
CA THR A 583 -19.44 24.91 -12.50
C THR A 583 -18.46 24.79 -13.66
N SER A 584 -18.85 25.29 -14.83
CA SER A 584 -17.93 25.53 -15.94
C SER A 584 -16.99 26.71 -15.63
N ARG A 585 -15.91 26.85 -16.42
CA ARG A 585 -15.02 28.03 -16.29
C ARG A 585 -15.76 29.35 -16.48
N GLU A 586 -16.67 29.41 -17.45
CA GLU A 586 -17.49 30.59 -17.75
C GLU A 586 -18.49 30.90 -16.63
N GLU A 587 -19.19 29.89 -16.13
CA GLU A 587 -20.12 30.06 -15.00
C GLU A 587 -19.41 30.56 -13.75
N ARG A 588 -18.23 30.02 -13.45
CA ARG A 588 -17.41 30.47 -12.32
C ARG A 588 -16.94 31.91 -12.50
N GLN A 589 -16.54 32.31 -13.71
CA GLN A 589 -16.15 33.69 -14.00
C GLN A 589 -17.33 34.66 -13.80
N ARG A 590 -18.54 34.27 -14.21
CA ARG A 590 -19.75 35.10 -14.10
C ARG A 590 -20.30 35.20 -12.68
N THR A 591 -20.32 34.10 -11.94
CA THR A 591 -21.04 33.99 -10.66
C THR A 591 -20.14 33.92 -9.43
N GLY A 592 -18.85 33.64 -9.60
CA GLY A 592 -17.92 33.32 -8.51
C GLY A 592 -18.13 31.93 -7.88
N ALA A 593 -19.22 31.22 -8.22
CA ALA A 593 -19.55 29.93 -7.67
C ALA A 593 -18.63 28.83 -8.22
N TRP A 594 -18.32 27.86 -7.36
CA TRP A 594 -17.60 26.64 -7.73
C TRP A 594 -18.55 25.48 -8.01
N TRP A 595 -19.72 25.50 -7.38
CA TRP A 595 -20.71 24.43 -7.46
C TRP A 595 -22.09 24.97 -7.82
N LYS A 596 -22.87 24.14 -8.52
CA LYS A 596 -24.32 24.25 -8.64
C LYS A 596 -24.94 23.22 -7.71
N ARG A 597 -26.09 23.55 -7.11
CA ARG A 597 -26.78 22.70 -6.14
C ARG A 597 -28.27 22.65 -6.45
N GLU A 598 -28.82 21.46 -6.53
CA GLU A 598 -30.25 21.20 -6.69
C GLU A 598 -30.75 20.42 -5.47
N ARG A 599 -31.87 20.84 -4.85
CA ARG A 599 -32.46 20.11 -3.73
C ARG A 599 -33.23 18.89 -4.28
N ARG A 600 -32.89 17.70 -3.81
CA ARG A 600 -33.58 16.45 -4.17
C ARG A 600 -34.73 16.12 -3.22
N GLY A 601 -34.58 16.41 -1.93
CA GLY A 601 -35.61 16.13 -0.93
C GLY A 601 -35.06 16.00 0.48
N LEU A 602 -35.87 15.49 1.40
CA LEU A 602 -35.41 15.14 2.75
C LEU A 602 -34.67 13.81 2.71
N TYR A 603 -33.50 13.79 3.32
CA TYR A 603 -32.74 12.58 3.61
C TYR A 603 -33.21 11.92 4.92
N VAL A 604 -33.50 12.76 5.92
CA VAL A 604 -34.12 12.38 7.19
C VAL A 604 -35.14 13.45 7.54
N SER A 605 -36.38 13.05 7.82
CA SER A 605 -37.43 13.95 8.32
C SER A 605 -37.03 14.61 9.64
N PRO A 606 -37.65 15.73 10.03
CA PRO A 606 -37.40 16.37 11.32
C PRO A 606 -37.46 15.37 12.48
N LEU A 607 -36.40 15.35 13.28
CA LEU A 607 -36.26 14.57 14.51
C LEU A 607 -36.25 15.51 15.71
N THR A 608 -36.91 15.11 16.80
CA THR A 608 -36.81 15.75 18.11
C THR A 608 -36.37 14.74 19.17
N LEU A 609 -35.82 15.24 20.28
CA LEU A 609 -35.70 14.44 21.50
C LEU A 609 -37.03 14.52 22.25
N THR A 610 -37.71 13.40 22.42
CA THR A 610 -38.95 13.39 23.21
C THR A 610 -38.59 13.46 24.69
N PRO A 611 -39.07 14.44 25.47
CA PRO A 611 -38.90 14.44 26.91
C PRO A 611 -39.68 13.29 27.53
N PHE A 612 -39.14 12.66 28.59
CA PHE A 612 -39.87 11.64 29.33
C PHE A 612 -41.09 12.22 30.04
N THR A 613 -42.28 11.77 29.67
CA THR A 613 -43.47 11.92 30.53
C THR A 613 -43.41 10.89 31.66
N THR A 614 -42.83 11.28 32.80
CA THR A 614 -42.97 10.81 34.21
C THR A 614 -43.26 9.34 34.60
N ARG A 615 -43.43 8.38 33.68
CA ARG A 615 -43.86 7.01 34.00
C ARG A 615 -42.92 5.89 33.56
N THR A 616 -41.78 6.20 32.94
CA THR A 616 -40.75 5.19 32.64
C THR A 616 -39.36 5.80 32.74
N VAL A 617 -38.52 5.23 33.60
CA VAL A 617 -37.11 5.60 33.79
C VAL A 617 -36.31 5.01 32.62
N GLY A 618 -35.65 5.85 31.80
CA GLY A 618 -34.82 5.43 30.65
C GLY A 618 -34.12 6.59 29.93
N THR A 619 -33.39 6.32 28.84
CA THR A 619 -32.68 7.27 27.95
C THR A 619 -33.57 7.89 26.86
N PRO A 620 -33.44 9.19 26.51
CA PRO A 620 -34.36 9.89 25.61
C PRO A 620 -34.47 9.21 24.24
N ARG A 621 -35.67 9.21 23.64
CA ARG A 621 -35.95 8.52 22.37
C ARG A 621 -36.17 9.53 21.24
N LEU A 622 -35.59 9.22 20.08
CA LEU A 622 -35.84 9.92 18.83
C LEU A 622 -37.30 9.70 18.40
N SER A 623 -38.02 10.79 18.13
CA SER A 623 -39.33 10.75 17.51
C SER A 623 -39.28 11.37 16.10
N TRP A 624 -40.07 10.80 15.20
CA TRP A 624 -40.15 11.19 13.80
C TRP A 624 -41.40 12.06 13.60
N HIS A 625 -41.23 13.21 12.97
CA HIS A 625 -42.37 13.93 12.38
C HIS A 625 -42.60 13.37 10.97
N VAL A 626 -43.77 12.75 10.76
CA VAL A 626 -44.21 12.25 9.45
C VAL A 626 -44.68 13.41 8.60
#